data_AF-A0AAP3A4M6-F1
#
_entry.id   AF-A0AAP3A4M6-F1
#
_cell.length_a   1.000
_cell.length_b   1.000
_cell.length_c   1.000
_cell.angle_alpha   90.00
_cell.angle_beta   90.00
_cell.angle_gamma   90.00
#
_symmetry.space_group_name_H-M   'P 1'
#
loop_
_entity.id
_entity.type
_entity.pdbx_description
1 polymer ?
#
loop_
_entity_poly.entity_id
_entity_poly.type
_entity_poly.pdbx_seq_one_letter_code
_entity_poly.pdbx_strand_id
1 'polypeptide(L)'
;MRCEWREEQLRAVCLVSKKASPYVSYEAVMHKREQRRKSLEFFRSHELVNEDGDTLDMEDVVNASSSNPAHRRNEMMACVKGLEL
;
A
#
# COMPACT_ATOMS: atom_id res chain seq x y z
N MET A 1 3.93 14.99 -7.12
CA MET A 1 4.91 15.72 -7.94
C MET A 1 6.09 14.89 -8.43
N ARG A 2 7.14 14.56 -7.67
CA ARG A 2 8.38 13.95 -8.26
C ARG A 2 8.17 12.67 -9.07
N CYS A 3 7.25 11.80 -8.66
CA CYS A 3 6.96 10.56 -9.40
C CYS A 3 6.13 10.80 -10.68
N GLU A 4 5.26 11.82 -10.70
CA GLU A 4 4.38 12.10 -11.85
C GLU A 4 5.18 12.62 -13.05
N TRP A 5 6.08 13.57 -12.80
CA TRP A 5 6.97 14.12 -13.83
C TRP A 5 7.90 13.06 -14.45
N ARG A 6 8.37 12.10 -13.64
CA ARG A 6 9.17 10.99 -14.16
C ARG A 6 8.33 10.08 -15.05
N GLU A 7 7.07 9.88 -14.69
CA GLU A 7 6.16 9.04 -15.45
C GLU A 7 5.69 9.64 -16.76
N GLU A 8 5.57 10.96 -16.82
CA GLU A 8 5.34 11.69 -18.06
C GLU A 8 6.53 11.57 -19.02
N GLN A 9 7.76 11.66 -18.52
CA GLN A 9 8.96 11.42 -19.32
C GLN A 9 8.99 9.98 -19.86
N LEU A 10 8.72 8.98 -19.01
CA LEU A 10 8.69 7.56 -19.41
C LEU A 10 7.56 7.25 -20.40
N ARG A 11 6.42 7.95 -20.33
CA ARG A 11 5.38 7.93 -21.36
C ARG A 11 5.87 8.55 -22.67
N ALA A 12 6.52 9.70 -22.63
CA ALA A 12 7.02 10.40 -23.81
C ALA A 12 8.06 9.57 -24.59
N VAL A 13 8.88 8.77 -23.89
CA VAL A 13 9.84 7.84 -24.51
C VAL A 13 9.27 6.44 -24.78
N CYS A 14 7.95 6.27 -24.73
CA CYS A 14 7.23 5.02 -25.02
C CYS A 14 7.55 3.81 -24.11
N LEU A 15 8.18 4.03 -22.95
CA LEU A 15 8.42 3.00 -21.94
C LEU A 15 7.16 2.67 -21.11
N VAL A 16 6.17 3.55 -21.15
CA VAL A 16 4.79 3.27 -20.71
C VAL A 16 3.91 3.22 -21.94
N SER A 17 3.66 2.01 -22.44
CA SER A 17 2.88 1.75 -23.65
C SER A 17 2.27 0.35 -23.59
N LYS A 18 1.25 0.08 -24.42
CA LYS A 18 0.59 -1.23 -24.47
C LYS A 18 1.56 -2.41 -24.64
N LYS A 19 2.69 -2.20 -25.33
CA LYS A 19 3.69 -3.24 -25.61
C LYS A 19 4.75 -3.39 -24.52
N ALA A 20 5.12 -2.31 -23.84
CA ALA A 20 6.18 -2.32 -22.83
C ALA A 20 5.60 -2.42 -21.40
N SER A 21 4.79 -1.43 -21.00
CA SER A 21 4.10 -1.41 -19.71
C SER A 21 2.79 -0.63 -19.83
N PRO A 22 1.61 -1.30 -19.85
CA PRO A 22 0.36 -0.68 -20.30
C PRO A 22 -0.19 0.47 -19.45
N TYR A 23 0.11 0.49 -18.15
CA TYR A 23 -0.56 1.40 -17.20
C TYR A 23 0.39 2.39 -16.53
N VAL A 24 1.57 1.93 -16.16
CA VAL A 24 2.52 2.66 -15.31
C VAL A 24 3.91 2.14 -15.59
N SER A 25 4.97 2.90 -15.34
CA SER A 25 6.33 2.42 -15.62
C SER A 25 6.72 1.27 -14.69
N TYR A 26 7.66 0.45 -15.17
CA TYR A 26 8.26 -0.59 -14.35
C TYR A 26 8.93 -0.01 -13.09
N GLU A 27 9.58 1.15 -13.22
CA GLU A 27 10.23 1.84 -12.10
C GLU A 27 9.23 2.18 -10.99
N ALA A 28 8.06 2.71 -11.33
CA ALA A 28 7.03 3.04 -10.36
C ALA A 28 6.45 1.80 -9.66
N VAL A 29 6.29 0.67 -10.37
CA VAL A 29 5.89 -0.60 -9.75
C VAL A 29 6.94 -1.05 -8.73
N MET A 30 8.22 -1.03 -9.11
CA MET A 30 9.31 -1.44 -8.21
C MET A 30 9.42 -0.50 -7.01
N HIS A 31 9.31 0.81 -7.24
CA HIS A 31 9.32 1.79 -6.16
C HIS A 31 8.18 1.56 -5.16
N LYS A 32 6.96 1.28 -5.64
CA LYS A 32 5.82 0.99 -4.75
C LYS A 32 6.03 -0.31 -3.96
N ARG A 33 6.60 -1.34 -4.59
CA ARG A 33 6.96 -2.60 -3.91
C ARG A 33 8.00 -2.36 -2.83
N GLU A 34 9.03 -1.58 -3.13
CA GLU A 34 10.09 -1.26 -2.19
C GLU A 34 9.58 -0.42 -1.01
N GLN A 35 8.70 0.55 -1.25
CA GLN A 35 8.01 1.28 -0.18
C GLN A 35 7.26 0.32 0.75
N ARG A 36 6.49 -0.62 0.19
CA ARG A 36 5.78 -1.64 0.99
C ARG A 36 6.74 -2.51 1.77
N ARG A 37 7.85 -2.96 1.15
CA ARG A 37 8.87 -3.78 1.81
C ARG A 37 9.48 -3.06 3.01
N LYS A 38 9.90 -1.80 2.84
CA LYS A 38 10.47 -0.98 3.92
C LYS A 38 9.47 -0.71 5.03
N SER A 39 8.22 -0.40 4.70
CA SER A 39 7.18 -0.23 5.70
C SER A 39 6.92 -1.52 6.48
N LEU A 40 6.87 -2.67 5.82
CA LEU A 40 6.67 -3.96 6.48
C LEU A 40 7.84 -4.34 7.38
N GLU A 41 9.07 -4.10 6.91
CA GLU A 41 10.29 -4.30 7.71
C GLU A 41 10.28 -3.42 8.96
N PHE A 42 9.83 -2.16 8.82
CA PHE A 42 9.64 -1.27 9.97
C PHE A 42 8.60 -1.81 10.96
N PHE A 43 7.42 -2.24 10.49
CA PHE A 43 6.40 -2.77 11.39
C PHE A 43 6.86 -4.02 12.15
N ARG A 44 7.60 -4.91 11.48
CA ARG A 44 8.15 -6.13 12.09
C ARG A 44 9.21 -5.90 13.15
N SER A 45 9.93 -4.78 13.06
CA SER A 45 11.02 -4.46 13.97
C SER A 45 10.58 -3.56 15.13
N HIS A 46 9.29 -3.21 15.23
CA HIS A 46 8.77 -2.29 16.22
C HIS A 46 7.60 -2.89 16.98
N GLU A 47 7.53 -2.59 18.26
CA GLU A 47 6.44 -2.97 19.16
C GLU A 47 5.75 -1.71 19.67
N LEU A 48 4.47 -1.82 19.97
CA LEU A 48 3.65 -0.77 20.58
C LEU A 48 3.55 -1.05 22.08
N VAL A 49 3.85 -0.03 22.90
CA VAL A 49 3.79 -0.13 24.36
C VAL A 49 2.74 0.85 24.88
N ASN A 50 1.80 0.36 25.67
CA ASN A 50 0.78 1.18 26.33
C ASN A 50 1.31 1.81 27.63
N GLU A 51 0.61 2.82 28.16
CA GLU A 51 0.96 3.48 29.44
C GLU A 51 0.99 2.51 30.63
N ASP A 52 0.17 1.46 30.57
CA ASP A 52 0.10 0.39 31.58
C ASP A 52 1.23 -0.65 31.45
N GLY A 53 2.11 -0.53 30.45
CA GLY A 53 3.26 -1.40 30.21
C GLY A 53 3.00 -2.63 29.34
N ASP A 54 1.78 -2.81 28.81
CA ASP A 54 1.45 -3.88 27.87
C ASP A 54 2.10 -3.64 26.51
N THR A 55 2.66 -4.72 25.92
CA THR A 55 3.34 -4.68 24.63
C THR A 55 2.57 -5.47 23.57
N LEU A 56 2.39 -4.88 22.38
CA LEU A 56 1.76 -5.50 21.23
C LEU A 56 2.68 -5.39 20.01
N ASP A 57 2.67 -6.41 19.16
CA ASP A 57 3.37 -6.34 17.88
C ASP A 57 2.72 -5.30 16.95
N MET A 58 3.54 -4.43 16.35
CA MET A 58 3.03 -3.37 15.49
C MET A 58 2.49 -3.93 14.16
N GLU A 59 3.05 -5.02 13.63
CA GLU A 59 2.53 -5.66 12.40
C GLU A 59 1.08 -6.13 12.61
N ASP A 60 0.80 -6.80 13.73
CA ASP A 60 -0.55 -7.28 14.06
C ASP A 60 -1.57 -6.14 14.21
N VAL A 61 -1.21 -5.08 14.94
CA VAL A 61 -2.10 -3.93 15.14
C VAL A 61 -2.40 -3.21 13.83
N VAL A 62 -1.39 -2.99 12.98
CA VAL A 62 -1.59 -2.36 11.66
C VAL A 62 -2.45 -3.22 10.76
N ASN A 63 -2.28 -4.54 10.79
CA ASN A 63 -3.08 -5.48 10.00
C ASN A 63 -4.54 -5.56 10.48
N ALA A 64 -4.78 -5.46 11.79
CA ALA A 64 -6.12 -5.46 12.38
C ALA A 64 -6.85 -4.11 12.26
N SER A 65 -6.11 -3.01 12.03
CA SER A 65 -6.69 -1.66 11.96
C SER A 65 -7.74 -1.50 10.87
N SER A 66 -8.86 -0.83 11.16
CA SER A 66 -9.88 -0.43 10.18
C SER A 66 -9.33 0.46 9.04
N SER A 67 -8.18 1.10 9.27
CA SER A 67 -7.49 1.87 8.23
C SER A 67 -6.82 0.99 7.17
N ASN A 68 -6.69 -0.31 7.41
CA ASN A 68 -6.11 -1.25 6.45
C ASN A 68 -6.92 -1.24 5.13
N PRO A 69 -6.29 -0.95 3.97
CA PRO A 69 -6.98 -0.92 2.70
C PRO A 69 -7.70 -2.22 2.32
N ALA A 70 -7.27 -3.37 2.85
CA ALA A 70 -7.98 -4.63 2.64
C ALA A 70 -9.35 -4.63 3.35
N HIS A 71 -9.38 -4.23 4.63
CA HIS A 71 -10.61 -4.12 5.41
C HIS A 71 -11.57 -3.09 4.80
N ARG A 72 -11.08 -1.90 4.44
CA ARG A 72 -11.93 -0.87 3.79
C ARG A 72 -12.52 -1.34 2.46
N ARG A 73 -11.80 -2.14 1.68
CA ARG A 73 -12.36 -2.74 0.45
C ARG A 73 -13.42 -3.78 0.78
N ASN A 74 -13.18 -4.63 1.78
CA ASN A 74 -14.14 -5.67 2.18
C ASN A 74 -15.43 -5.03 2.70
N GLU A 75 -15.33 -4.00 3.54
CA GLU A 75 -16.45 -3.19 4.03
C GLU A 75 -17.23 -2.58 2.86
N MET A 76 -16.54 -1.92 1.91
CA MET A 76 -17.17 -1.37 0.71
C MET A 76 -17.89 -2.45 -0.11
N MET A 77 -17.32 -3.64 -0.26
CA MET A 77 -17.95 -4.73 -1.00
C MET A 77 -19.18 -5.29 -0.28
N ALA A 78 -19.16 -5.36 1.06
CA ALA A 78 -20.33 -5.74 1.86
C ALA A 78 -21.47 -4.71 1.70
N CYS A 79 -21.12 -3.41 1.72
CA CYS A 79 -22.02 -2.29 1.46
C CYS A 79 -22.74 -2.41 0.12
N VAL A 80 -21.95 -2.54 -0.95
CA VAL A 80 -22.47 -2.65 -2.32
C VAL A 80 -23.39 -3.86 -2.48
N LYS A 81 -23.14 -4.94 -1.74
CA LYS A 81 -23.95 -6.17 -1.79
C LYS A 81 -25.18 -6.12 -0.87
N GLY A 82 -25.31 -5.10 -0.01
CA GLY A 82 -26.37 -5.01 0.99
C GLY A 82 -26.27 -6.08 2.09
N LEU A 83 -25.05 -6.57 2.36
CA LEU A 83 -24.76 -7.55 3.42
C LEU A 83 -24.10 -6.91 4.64
N GLU A 84 -24.37 -5.63 4.88
CA GLU A 84 -23.90 -4.94 6.07
C GLU A 84 -24.61 -5.54 7.30
N LEU A 85 -23.85 -5.90 8.33
CA LEU A 85 -24.36 -6.37 9.63
C LEU A 85 -24.66 -5.20 10.55
#